data_AF-A0A4Q5X188-F1
#
_entry.id   AF-A0A4Q5X188-F1
#
_cell.length_a   1.000
_cell.length_b   1.000
_cell.length_c   1.000
_cell.angle_alpha   90.00
_cell.angle_beta   90.00
_cell.angle_gamma   90.00
#
_symmetry.space_group_name_H-M   'P 1'
#
loop_
_entity.id
_entity.type
_entity.pdbx_description
1 polymer ?
#
loop_
_entity_poly.entity_id
_entity_poly.type
_entity_poly.pdbx_seq_one_letter_code
_entity_poly.pdbx_strand_id
1 'polypeptide(L)'
;MTGATLDIPVANDRRFFRNLITIMAVILLAGFVVQLAMGRSSFNSPVIIHLHAVAFITWVGITLTQTWLAAGGSLALHRKLGTLSVGWFVLLLILG
;
A
#
# COMPACT_ATOMS: atom_id res chain seq x y z
N MET A 1 18.20 37.56 -16.65
CA MET A 1 17.32 36.38 -16.54
C MET A 1 17.82 35.56 -15.37
N THR A 2 17.29 35.78 -14.17
CA THR A 2 17.67 35.04 -12.96
C THR A 2 17.03 33.67 -13.02
N GLY A 3 17.81 32.64 -13.32
CA GLY A 3 17.38 31.25 -13.23
C GLY A 3 17.14 30.90 -11.77
N ALA A 4 15.89 31.04 -11.31
CA ALA A 4 15.47 30.50 -10.03
C ALA A 4 15.51 28.97 -10.15
N THR A 5 16.58 28.37 -9.64
CA THR A 5 16.64 26.93 -9.40
C THR A 5 15.65 26.62 -8.30
N LEU A 6 14.49 26.06 -8.67
CA LEU A 6 13.60 25.44 -7.71
C LEU A 6 14.33 24.20 -7.17
N ASP A 7 14.92 24.32 -5.98
CA ASP A 7 15.40 23.17 -5.22
C ASP A 7 14.17 22.37 -4.76
N ILE A 8 13.61 21.57 -5.67
CA ILE A 8 12.51 20.67 -5.37
C ILE A 8 13.06 19.61 -4.41
N PRO A 9 12.65 19.59 -3.12
CA PRO A 9 13.25 18.68 -2.16
C PRO A 9 12.67 17.28 -2.36
N VAL A 10 13.21 16.52 -3.32
CA VAL A 10 12.80 15.13 -3.62
C VAL A 10 12.90 14.24 -2.37
N ALA A 11 13.81 14.57 -1.45
CA ALA A 11 13.99 13.86 -0.18
C ALA A 11 12.84 14.09 0.83
N ASN A 12 12.22 15.28 0.84
CA ASN A 12 11.12 15.58 1.76
C ASN A 12 9.86 14.80 1.35
N ASP A 13 9.59 14.74 0.05
CA ASP A 13 8.43 14.05 -0.51
C ASP A 13 8.44 12.55 -0.20
N ARG A 14 9.59 11.88 -0.34
CA ARG A 14 9.71 10.44 -0.06
C ARG A 14 9.42 10.09 1.39
N ARG A 15 9.89 10.90 2.34
CA ARG A 15 9.62 10.70 3.78
C ARG A 15 8.15 10.95 4.11
N PHE A 16 7.57 11.99 3.51
CA PHE A 16 6.14 12.27 3.62
C PHE A 16 5.29 11.08 3.17
N PHE A 17 5.49 10.58 1.93
CA PHE A 17 4.71 9.46 1.40
C PHE A 17 4.89 8.18 2.22
N ARG A 18 6.11 7.86 2.64
CA ARG A 18 6.36 6.70 3.52
C ARG A 18 5.56 6.80 4.81
N ASN A 19 5.59 7.94 5.49
CA ASN A 19 4.88 8.13 6.75
C ASN A 19 3.37 8.09 6.55
N LEU A 20 2.86 8.78 5.53
CA LEU A 20 1.43 8.80 5.19
C LEU A 20 0.91 7.40 4.89
N ILE A 21 1.58 6.65 4.00
CA ILE A 21 1.16 5.29 3.63
C ILE A 21 1.30 4.32 4.82
N THR A 22 2.29 4.52 5.70
CA THR A 22 2.39 3.73 6.95
C THR A 22 1.17 3.96 7.83
N ILE A 23 0.75 5.22 8.05
CA ILE A 23 -0.44 5.56 8.82
C ILE A 23 -1.70 4.96 8.16
N MET A 24 -1.84 5.11 6.84
CA MET A 24 -2.96 4.53 6.09
C MET A 24 -3.02 3.01 6.20
N ALA A 25 -1.89 2.31 6.12
CA ALA A 25 -1.84 0.86 6.27
C ALA A 25 -2.32 0.41 7.66
N VAL A 26 -1.91 1.14 8.72
CA VAL A 26 -2.39 0.89 10.08
C VAL A 26 -3.89 1.13 10.19
N ILE A 27 -4.40 2.23 9.63
CA ILE A 27 -5.85 2.54 9.64
C ILE A 27 -6.65 1.46 8.92
N LEU A 28 -6.20 1.01 7.74
CA LEU A 28 -6.87 -0.04 6.98
C LEU A 28 -6.93 -1.34 7.76
N LEU A 29 -5.80 -1.78 8.34
CA LEU A 29 -5.76 -2.99 9.17
C LEU A 29 -6.65 -2.87 10.41
N ALA A 30 -6.59 -1.74 11.11
CA ALA A 30 -7.44 -1.46 12.27
C ALA A 30 -8.92 -1.50 11.92
N GLY A 31 -9.31 -1.01 10.73
CA GLY A 31 -10.68 -1.09 10.22
C GLY A 31 -11.20 -2.53 10.18
N PHE A 32 -10.43 -3.48 9.65
CA PHE A 32 -10.80 -4.90 9.65
C PHE A 32 -10.98 -5.45 11.08
N VAL A 33 -10.03 -5.15 11.98
CA VAL A 33 -10.08 -5.61 13.37
C VAL A 33 -11.32 -5.07 14.08
N VAL A 34 -11.60 -3.77 13.93
CA VAL A 34 -12.75 -3.11 14.56
C VAL A 34 -14.07 -3.67 14.01
N GLN A 35 -14.18 -3.88 12.69
CA GLN A 35 -15.39 -4.46 12.10
C GLN A 35 -15.62 -5.91 12.53
N LEU A 36 -14.56 -6.69 12.73
CA LEU A 36 -14.64 -8.04 13.30
C LEU A 36 -15.07 -7.99 14.78
N ALA A 37 -14.48 -7.12 15.58
CA ALA A 37 -14.82 -6.96 16.99
C ALA A 37 -16.26 -6.47 17.21
N MET A 38 -16.79 -5.64 16.30
CA MET A 38 -18.18 -5.19 16.32
C MET A 38 -19.18 -6.20 15.73
N GLY A 39 -18.75 -7.40 15.33
CA GLY A 39 -19.61 -8.44 14.78
C GLY A 39 -20.20 -8.14 13.39
N ARG A 40 -19.66 -7.13 12.69
CA ARG A 40 -20.10 -6.74 11.33
C ARG A 40 -19.39 -7.54 10.23
N SER A 41 -18.34 -8.27 10.58
CA SER A 41 -17.66 -9.23 9.71
C SER A 41 -17.53 -10.58 10.40
N SER A 42 -17.40 -11.66 9.61
CA SER A 42 -17.35 -13.04 10.12
C SER A 42 -16.49 -13.93 9.22
N PHE A 43 -15.86 -14.93 9.83
CA PHE A 43 -15.15 -16.00 9.11
C PHE A 43 -16.08 -17.01 8.43
N ASN A 44 -17.39 -16.95 8.69
CA ASN A 44 -18.40 -17.75 7.98
C ASN A 44 -18.85 -17.11 6.66
N SER A 45 -18.08 -16.16 6.13
CA SER A 45 -18.40 -15.49 4.86
C SER A 45 -18.02 -16.39 3.68
N PRO A 46 -18.66 -16.21 2.50
CA PRO A 46 -18.21 -16.87 1.27
C PRO A 46 -16.70 -16.77 1.04
N VAL A 47 -16.07 -17.86 0.56
CA VAL A 47 -14.62 -17.95 0.34
C VAL A 47 -14.05 -16.80 -0.49
N ILE A 48 -14.81 -16.31 -1.49
CA ILE A 48 -14.39 -15.18 -2.33
C ILE A 48 -14.09 -13.91 -1.53
N ILE A 49 -14.80 -13.67 -0.42
CA ILE A 49 -14.58 -12.50 0.46
C ILE A 49 -13.24 -12.65 1.19
N HIS A 50 -12.87 -13.86 1.60
CA HIS A 50 -11.58 -14.13 2.20
C HIS A 50 -10.44 -13.99 1.20
N LEU A 51 -10.62 -14.48 -0.03
CA LEU A 51 -9.65 -14.30 -1.11
C LEU A 51 -9.44 -12.82 -1.43
N HIS A 52 -10.52 -12.05 -1.55
CA HIS A 52 -10.46 -10.60 -1.71
C HIS A 52 -9.69 -9.93 -0.56
N ALA A 53 -10.05 -10.24 0.69
CA ALA A 53 -9.41 -9.66 1.86
C ALA A 53 -7.90 -9.96 1.92
N VAL A 54 -7.48 -11.19 1.60
CA VAL A 54 -6.06 -11.59 1.54
C VAL A 54 -5.34 -10.86 0.41
N ALA A 55 -5.94 -10.79 -0.78
CA ALA A 55 -5.36 -10.07 -1.90
C ALA A 55 -5.22 -8.58 -1.59
N PHE A 56 -6.23 -7.97 -0.96
CA PHE A 56 -6.27 -6.57 -0.56
C PHE A 56 -5.22 -6.24 0.50
N ILE A 57 -5.13 -7.02 1.58
CA ILE A 57 -4.11 -6.76 2.62
C ILE A 57 -2.70 -6.97 2.09
N THR A 58 -2.51 -7.90 1.15
CA THR A 58 -1.24 -8.08 0.44
C THR A 58 -0.93 -6.87 -0.44
N TRP A 59 -1.92 -6.31 -1.14
CA TRP A 59 -1.77 -5.08 -1.93
C TRP A 59 -1.36 -3.88 -1.06
N VAL A 60 -1.95 -3.74 0.13
CA VAL A 60 -1.56 -2.74 1.13
C VAL A 60 -0.10 -2.96 1.55
N GLY A 61 0.31 -4.20 1.84
CA GLY A 61 1.69 -4.54 2.18
C GLY A 61 2.70 -4.24 1.07
N ILE A 62 2.36 -4.54 -0.19
CA ILE A 62 3.15 -4.19 -1.36
C ILE A 62 3.31 -2.67 -1.46
N THR A 63 2.22 -1.92 -1.37
CA THR A 63 2.21 -0.44 -1.46
C THR A 63 3.03 0.20 -0.33
N LEU A 64 2.89 -0.32 0.90
CA LEU A 64 3.71 0.11 2.03
C LEU A 64 5.19 -0.13 1.75
N THR A 65 5.54 -1.35 1.33
CA THR A 65 6.92 -1.73 0.99
C THR A 65 7.49 -0.85 -0.13
N GLN A 66 6.70 -0.50 -1.15
CA GLN A 66 7.10 0.39 -2.23
C GLN A 66 7.59 1.75 -1.71
N THR A 67 6.85 2.37 -0.77
CA THR A 67 7.22 3.67 -0.21
C THR A 67 8.46 3.60 0.69
N TRP A 68 8.62 2.50 1.43
CA TRP A 68 9.82 2.25 2.24
C TRP A 68 11.06 2.01 1.38
N LEU A 69 10.96 1.24 0.30
CA LEU A 69 12.05 1.04 -0.66
C LEU A 69 12.46 2.34 -1.34
N ALA A 70 11.50 3.17 -1.74
CA ALA A 70 11.77 4.48 -2.34
C ALA A 70 12.45 5.44 -1.35
N ALA A 71 11.98 5.51 -0.11
CA ALA A 71 12.56 6.33 0.95
C ALA A 71 13.96 5.83 1.39
N GLY A 72 14.19 4.51 1.37
CA GLY A 72 15.48 3.89 1.67
C GLY A 72 16.48 3.90 0.51
N GLY A 73 16.10 4.42 -0.67
CA GLY A 73 16.97 4.53 -1.84
C GLY A 73 17.13 3.25 -2.68
N SER A 74 16.46 2.15 -2.31
CA SER A 74 16.52 0.87 -3.04
C SER A 74 15.59 0.87 -4.26
N LEU A 75 15.91 1.71 -5.25
CA LEU A 75 15.08 1.90 -6.45
C LEU A 75 15.02 0.65 -7.35
N ALA A 76 16.04 -0.20 -7.33
CA ALA A 76 16.03 -1.46 -8.08
C ALA A 76 14.95 -2.41 -7.55
N LEU A 77 14.87 -2.60 -6.24
CA LEU A 77 13.83 -3.43 -5.62
C LEU A 77 12.44 -2.78 -5.74
N HIS A 78 12.36 -1.45 -5.60
CA HIS A 78 11.13 -0.70 -5.82
C HIS A 78 10.54 -1.02 -7.20
N ARG A 79 11.35 -0.90 -8.26
CA ARG A 79 10.94 -1.22 -9.64
C ARG A 79 10.54 -2.69 -9.80
N LYS A 80 11.34 -3.63 -9.30
CA LYS A 80 11.04 -5.07 -9.39
C LYS A 80 9.71 -5.43 -8.73
N LEU A 81 9.49 -4.94 -7.50
CA LEU A 81 8.25 -5.17 -6.77
C LEU A 81 7.08 -4.39 -7.40
N GLY A 82 7.33 -3.23 -8.00
CA GLY A 82 6.31 -2.46 -8.73
C GLY A 82 5.84 -3.16 -10.01
N THR A 83 6.74 -3.86 -10.71
CA THR A 83 6.33 -4.71 -11.84
C THR A 83 5.46 -5.88 -11.36
N LEU A 84 5.82 -6.52 -10.25
CA LEU A 84 4.98 -7.57 -9.64
C LEU A 84 3.61 -7.02 -9.22
N SER A 85 3.55 -5.78 -8.73
CA SER A 85 2.29 -5.17 -8.30
C SER A 85 1.32 -4.98 -9.46
N VAL A 86 1.77 -4.75 -10.69
CA VAL A 86 0.83 -4.66 -11.85
C VAL A 86 -0.02 -5.93 -11.99
N GLY A 87 0.58 -7.12 -11.85
CA GLY A 87 -0.17 -8.38 -11.87
C GLY A 87 -1.08 -8.55 -10.66
N TRP A 88 -0.61 -8.11 -9.48
CA TRP A 88 -1.41 -8.19 -8.25
C TRP A 88 -2.63 -7.27 -8.26
N PHE A 89 -2.52 -6.10 -8.90
CA PHE A 89 -3.64 -5.18 -9.13
C PHE A 89 -4.74 -5.84 -9.96
N VAL A 90 -4.36 -6.50 -11.06
CA VAL A 90 -5.34 -7.21 -11.92
C VAL A 90 -6.03 -8.33 -11.14
N LEU A 91 -5.27 -9.10 -10.35
CA LEU A 91 -5.85 -10.12 -9.46
C LEU A 91 -6.86 -9.50 -8.48
N LEU A 92 -6.52 -8.36 -7.87
CA LEU A 92 -7.40 -7.66 -6.94
C LEU A 92 -8.70 -7.20 -7.61
N LEU A 93 -8.63 -6.70 -8.85
CA LEU A 93 -9.83 -6.31 -9.62
C LEU A 93 -10.75 -7.50 -9.92
N ILE A 94 -10.20 -8.68 -10.17
CA ILE A 94 -10.98 -9.90 -10.44
C ILE A 94 -11.66 -10.40 -9.16
N LEU A 95 -10.99 -10.27 -8.02
CA LEU A 95 -11.52 -10.69 -6.72
C LEU A 95 -12.43 -9.62 -6.08
N GLY A 96 -12.52 -8.42 -6.65
CA GLY A 96 -13.23 -7.25 -6.11
C GLY A 96 -14.64 -7.07 -6.63
#